data_AF-A0A031GBA1-F1
#
_entry.id   AF-A0A031GBA1-F1
#
_cell.length_a   1.000
_cell.length_b   1.000
_cell.length_c   1.000
_cell.angle_alpha   90.00
_cell.angle_beta   90.00
_cell.angle_gamma   90.00
#
_symmetry.space_group_name_H-M   'P 1'
#
loop_
_entity.id
_entity.type
_entity.pdbx_description
1 polymer ?
#
loop_
_entity_poly.entity_id
_entity_poly.type
_entity_poly.pdbx_seq_one_letter_code
_entity_poly.pdbx_strand_id
1 'polypeptide(L)'
;MNHSELSLVEIAAREGLKAAIQGWEKVGHLIRANEMFESMGMESYAADSAIPGHPFVEPGNPKVDEFVALVVDMRKSSARLKTHLSGTKVKSGFQRIYYETSALLPALAQTALFKNGHVTEYLGDGVLILFKVDTDNRVQSVKDAYNVAANCVKTTRNIVNDLIREQLDLPPLDIGAGLSMSQALVTMVGLPPNQQPKAVGTCVWEASKLSDGTNQVNVAKTLYDAWPSEKGGTLRFEPLKSLKHNVEGFKVVAGS
;
A
#
# COMPACT_ATOMS: atom_id res chain seq x y z
N MET A 1 0.73 -1.44 17.23
CA MET A 1 0.14 -0.09 17.33
C MET A 1 -0.39 0.09 18.75
N ASN A 2 -0.22 1.29 19.32
CA ASN A 2 -0.82 1.68 20.60
C ASN A 2 -2.25 2.21 20.38
N HIS A 3 -2.98 2.52 21.48
CA HIS A 3 -4.38 2.95 21.39
C HIS A 3 -4.58 4.23 20.56
N SER A 4 -3.67 5.20 20.68
CA SER A 4 -3.71 6.44 19.89
C SER A 4 -3.53 6.16 18.40
N GLU A 5 -2.55 5.32 18.05
CA GLU A 5 -2.30 4.90 16.66
C GLU A 5 -3.50 4.16 16.06
N LEU A 6 -4.14 3.27 16.83
CA LEU A 6 -5.35 2.57 16.40
C LEU A 6 -6.48 3.55 16.07
N SER A 7 -6.70 4.55 16.93
CA SER A 7 -7.70 5.60 16.73
C SER A 7 -7.43 6.41 15.46
N LEU A 8 -6.18 6.80 15.21
CA LEU A 8 -5.80 7.54 14.00
C LEU A 8 -6.08 6.73 12.72
N VAL A 9 -5.79 5.43 12.72
CA VAL A 9 -6.11 4.55 11.58
C VAL A 9 -7.61 4.44 11.36
N GLU A 10 -8.40 4.31 12.43
CA GLU A 10 -9.87 4.28 12.32
C GLU A 10 -10.41 5.60 11.77
N ILE A 11 -9.92 6.74 12.25
CA ILE A 11 -10.30 8.07 11.77
C ILE A 11 -9.99 8.19 10.27
N ALA A 12 -8.78 7.81 9.84
CA ALA A 12 -8.38 7.86 8.43
C ALA A 12 -9.30 7.00 7.54
N ALA A 13 -9.59 5.77 7.97
CA ALA A 13 -10.51 4.88 7.26
C ALA A 13 -11.93 5.44 7.18
N ARG A 14 -12.45 5.97 8.30
CA ARG A 14 -13.81 6.48 8.42
C ARG A 14 -14.03 7.75 7.60
N GLU A 15 -13.10 8.71 7.66
CA GLU A 15 -13.21 9.94 6.86
C GLU A 15 -13.04 9.66 5.37
N GLY A 16 -12.14 8.74 4.99
CA GLY A 16 -12.01 8.28 3.60
C GLY A 16 -13.30 7.66 3.06
N LEU A 17 -13.92 6.75 3.83
CA LEU A 17 -15.20 6.15 3.47
C LEU A 17 -16.33 7.19 3.38
N LYS A 18 -16.43 8.07 4.37
CA LYS A 18 -17.45 9.13 4.43
C LYS A 18 -17.34 10.08 3.23
N ALA A 19 -16.13 10.52 2.88
CA ALA A 19 -15.89 11.36 1.72
C ALA A 19 -16.30 10.64 0.42
N ALA A 20 -16.02 9.33 0.31
CA ALA A 20 -16.42 8.54 -0.85
C ALA A 20 -17.95 8.42 -0.97
N ILE A 21 -18.67 8.15 0.13
CA ILE A 21 -20.13 8.10 0.15
C ILE A 21 -20.72 9.44 -0.30
N GLN A 22 -20.27 10.54 0.29
CA GLN A 22 -20.73 11.89 -0.07
C GLN A 22 -20.41 12.24 -1.53
N GLY A 23 -19.23 11.86 -2.02
CA GLY A 23 -18.86 12.04 -3.42
C GLY A 23 -19.76 11.23 -4.36
N TRP A 24 -20.03 9.98 -4.02
CA TRP A 24 -20.86 9.09 -4.82
C TRP A 24 -22.32 9.54 -4.90
N GLU A 25 -22.88 10.14 -3.84
CA GLU A 25 -24.21 10.74 -3.88
C GLU A 25 -24.30 11.85 -4.92
N LYS A 26 -23.22 12.63 -5.11
CA LYS A 26 -23.15 13.71 -6.09
C LYS A 26 -22.98 13.21 -7.51
N VAL A 27 -22.06 12.28 -7.76
CA VAL A 27 -21.65 11.90 -9.14
C VAL A 27 -22.05 10.49 -9.57
N GLY A 28 -22.51 9.65 -8.66
CA GLY A 28 -22.81 8.24 -8.94
C GLY A 28 -23.96 8.03 -9.93
N HIS A 29 -24.81 9.05 -10.14
CA HIS A 29 -25.84 9.01 -11.16
C HIS A 29 -25.28 9.22 -12.58
N LEU A 30 -24.18 9.99 -12.73
CA LEU A 30 -23.51 10.22 -14.00
C LEU A 30 -22.81 8.95 -14.51
N ILE A 31 -22.22 8.18 -13.60
CA ILE A 31 -21.55 6.91 -13.90
C ILE A 31 -22.56 5.84 -14.38
N ARG A 32 -23.82 5.90 -13.94
CA ARG A 32 -24.88 4.99 -14.43
C ARG A 32 -25.40 5.34 -15.82
N ALA A 33 -25.18 6.57 -16.28
CA ALA A 33 -25.70 7.06 -17.56
C ALA A 33 -24.77 6.76 -18.74
N ASN A 34 -23.49 6.44 -18.51
CA ASN A 34 -22.51 6.10 -19.53
C ASN A 34 -21.57 4.99 -19.04
N GLU A 35 -21.79 3.75 -19.49
CA GLU A 35 -20.74 2.71 -19.48
C GLU A 35 -19.76 2.90 -20.65
N MET A 36 -19.23 4.12 -20.79
CA MET A 36 -18.02 4.38 -21.58
C MET A 36 -17.01 5.04 -20.64
N PHE A 37 -16.08 4.22 -20.15
CA PHE A 37 -14.92 4.67 -19.39
C PHE A 37 -14.06 5.56 -20.30
N GLU A 38 -14.16 6.88 -20.15
CA GLU A 38 -13.01 7.74 -20.39
C GLU A 38 -12.21 7.84 -19.08
N SER A 39 -10.90 7.65 -19.19
CA SER A 39 -9.97 7.75 -18.07
C SER A 39 -10.13 9.12 -17.41
N MET A 40 -10.71 9.16 -16.21
CA MET A 40 -10.61 10.34 -15.36
C MET A 40 -9.14 10.53 -15.02
N GLY A 41 -8.51 11.50 -15.69
CA GLY A 41 -7.18 11.97 -15.34
C GLY A 41 -7.22 12.48 -13.90
N MET A 42 -6.36 11.91 -13.06
CA MET A 42 -6.05 12.48 -11.76
C MET A 42 -5.45 13.86 -12.02
N GLU A 43 -6.05 14.92 -11.49
CA GLU A 43 -5.44 16.24 -11.56
C GLU A 43 -4.06 16.18 -10.90
N SER A 44 -3.04 16.39 -11.74
CA SER A 44 -1.65 16.55 -11.32
C SER A 44 -1.53 17.92 -10.64
N TYR A 45 -1.72 17.96 -9.33
CA TYR A 45 -1.14 19.03 -8.54
C TYR A 45 0.37 18.83 -8.58
N ALA A 46 1.11 19.81 -9.09
CA ALA A 46 2.55 19.87 -8.91
C ALA A 46 2.80 19.82 -7.40
N ALA A 47 3.20 18.63 -6.91
CA ALA A 47 3.28 18.36 -5.50
C ALA A 47 4.74 18.14 -5.12
N ASP A 48 5.08 18.68 -3.96
CA ASP A 48 6.26 18.28 -3.19
C ASP A 48 6.40 16.76 -3.21
N SER A 49 7.63 16.27 -3.20
CA SER A 49 7.87 14.83 -3.30
C SER A 49 7.57 14.14 -1.96
N ALA A 50 6.73 13.11 -2.02
CA ALA A 50 6.45 12.23 -0.89
C ALA A 50 7.57 11.19 -0.64
N ILE A 51 8.67 11.22 -1.40
CA ILE A 51 9.77 10.27 -1.24
C ILE A 51 10.55 10.63 0.05
N PRO A 52 10.66 9.71 1.04
CA PRO A 52 11.30 10.03 2.31
C PRO A 52 12.75 10.47 2.10
N GLY A 53 13.12 11.62 2.67
CA GLY A 53 14.45 12.21 2.52
C GLY A 53 14.67 13.02 1.23
N HIS A 54 13.65 13.14 0.37
CA HIS A 54 13.71 13.91 -0.87
C HIS A 54 12.48 14.82 -1.03
N PRO A 55 12.26 15.84 -0.19
CA PRO A 55 11.08 16.72 -0.31
C PRO A 55 11.02 17.45 -1.66
N PHE A 56 12.18 17.67 -2.30
CA PHE A 56 12.31 18.27 -3.62
C PHE A 56 13.19 17.39 -4.52
N VAL A 57 12.71 17.11 -5.74
CA VAL A 57 13.45 16.37 -6.76
C VAL A 57 13.61 17.26 -7.99
N GLU A 58 14.86 17.59 -8.33
CA GLU A 58 15.18 18.48 -9.44
C GLU A 58 15.16 17.72 -10.78
N PRO A 59 14.50 18.25 -11.82
CA PRO A 59 14.60 17.70 -13.16
C PRO A 59 16.06 17.64 -13.64
N GLY A 60 16.49 16.49 -14.18
CA GLY A 60 17.84 16.30 -14.70
C GLY A 60 18.94 16.07 -13.67
N ASN A 61 18.62 16.08 -12.37
CA ASN A 61 19.59 15.85 -11.29
C ASN A 61 19.17 14.64 -10.43
N PRO A 62 19.32 13.41 -10.95
CA PRO A 62 18.89 12.22 -10.23
C PRO A 62 19.78 11.95 -9.00
N LYS A 63 19.17 11.44 -7.93
CA LYS A 63 19.85 11.02 -6.69
C LYS A 63 19.74 9.51 -6.51
N VAL A 64 20.65 8.91 -5.76
CA VAL A 64 20.58 7.51 -5.36
C VAL A 64 20.58 7.44 -3.85
N ASP A 65 19.63 6.71 -3.29
CA ASP A 65 19.52 6.43 -1.86
C ASP A 65 19.06 4.97 -1.66
N GLU A 66 19.26 4.43 -0.45
CA GLU A 66 18.79 3.08 -0.10
C GLU A 66 17.40 3.15 0.54
N PHE A 67 16.49 2.29 0.05
CA PHE A 67 15.11 2.24 0.52
C PHE A 67 14.68 0.81 0.83
N VAL A 68 13.83 0.67 1.84
CA VAL A 68 12.91 -0.46 1.91
C VAL A 68 11.63 -0.05 1.20
N ALA A 69 11.25 -0.78 0.16
CA ALA A 69 9.98 -0.63 -0.53
C ALA A 69 8.96 -1.63 0.03
N LEU A 70 7.75 -1.14 0.29
CA LEU A 70 6.59 -1.91 0.70
C LEU A 70 5.47 -1.68 -0.32
N VAL A 71 4.99 -2.74 -0.96
CA VAL A 71 3.76 -2.70 -1.75
C VAL A 71 2.67 -3.45 -1.00
N VAL A 72 1.56 -2.78 -0.74
CA VAL A 72 0.35 -3.40 -0.16
C VAL A 72 -0.76 -3.34 -1.18
N ASP A 73 -1.37 -4.48 -1.50
CA ASP A 73 -2.30 -4.58 -2.62
C ASP A 73 -3.56 -5.43 -2.28
N MET A 74 -4.75 -4.93 -2.64
CA MET A 74 -6.01 -5.61 -2.34
C MET A 74 -6.15 -6.90 -3.16
N ARG A 75 -6.55 -8.00 -2.54
CA ARG A 75 -6.72 -9.27 -3.24
C ARG A 75 -8.10 -9.34 -3.89
N LYS A 76 -8.09 -9.85 -5.13
CA LYS A 76 -9.30 -10.13 -5.94
C LYS A 76 -10.14 -8.88 -6.25
N SER A 77 -9.56 -7.68 -6.27
CA SER A 77 -10.28 -6.44 -6.61
C SER A 77 -10.99 -6.50 -7.96
N SER A 78 -10.36 -7.06 -9.00
CA SER A 78 -11.02 -7.24 -10.30
C SER A 78 -12.25 -8.14 -10.24
N ALA A 79 -12.23 -9.17 -9.38
CA ALA A 79 -13.39 -10.03 -9.15
C ALA A 79 -14.47 -9.28 -8.34
N ARG A 80 -14.08 -8.50 -7.34
CA ARG A 80 -14.99 -7.65 -6.56
C ARG A 80 -15.71 -6.63 -7.42
N LEU A 81 -15.02 -6.02 -8.39
CA LEU A 81 -15.58 -5.09 -9.37
C LEU A 81 -16.66 -5.75 -10.24
N LYS A 82 -16.46 -7.02 -10.62
CA LYS A 82 -17.35 -7.76 -11.53
C LYS A 82 -18.48 -8.50 -10.81
N THR A 83 -18.42 -8.60 -9.49
CA THR A 83 -19.40 -9.38 -8.71
C THR A 83 -20.48 -8.45 -8.15
N HIS A 84 -21.73 -8.75 -8.45
CA HIS A 84 -22.87 -8.12 -7.81
C HIS A 84 -23.15 -8.77 -6.44
N LEU A 85 -23.43 -7.95 -5.42
CA LEU A 85 -23.80 -8.40 -4.08
C LEU A 85 -25.25 -8.00 -3.78
N SER A 86 -26.15 -8.98 -3.75
CA SER A 86 -27.52 -8.77 -3.30
C SER A 86 -27.59 -8.53 -1.79
N GLY A 87 -28.45 -7.61 -1.35
CA GLY A 87 -28.69 -7.38 0.08
C GLY A 87 -27.65 -6.49 0.78
N THR A 88 -26.79 -5.80 0.02
CA THR A 88 -25.81 -4.83 0.55
C THR A 88 -26.24 -3.40 0.24
N LYS A 89 -25.62 -2.41 0.88
CA LYS A 89 -25.93 -0.98 0.65
C LYS A 89 -25.31 -0.41 -0.65
N VAL A 90 -24.50 -1.21 -1.35
CA VAL A 90 -23.87 -0.83 -2.63
C VAL A 90 -24.69 -1.34 -3.82
N LYS A 91 -24.75 -0.54 -4.88
CA LYS A 91 -25.61 -0.79 -6.05
C LYS A 91 -24.85 -1.35 -7.25
N SER A 92 -23.52 -1.22 -7.28
CA SER A 92 -22.67 -1.75 -8.33
C SER A 92 -21.29 -2.16 -7.79
N GLY A 93 -20.58 -3.01 -8.53
CA GLY A 93 -19.21 -3.39 -8.17
C GLY A 93 -18.22 -2.22 -8.24
N PHE A 94 -18.47 -1.22 -9.10
CA PHE A 94 -17.64 -0.01 -9.13
C PHE A 94 -17.84 0.84 -7.87
N GLN A 95 -19.09 1.05 -7.45
CA GLN A 95 -19.38 1.73 -6.18
C GLN A 95 -18.71 1.02 -5.00
N ARG A 96 -18.79 -0.32 -4.99
CA ARG A 96 -18.16 -1.16 -3.98
C ARG A 96 -16.65 -0.93 -3.92
N ILE A 97 -15.95 -1.07 -5.04
CA ILE A 97 -14.50 -0.90 -5.09
C ILE A 97 -14.12 0.52 -4.68
N TYR A 98 -14.85 1.54 -5.15
CA TYR A 98 -14.63 2.92 -4.76
C TYR A 98 -14.70 3.10 -3.24
N TYR A 99 -15.73 2.56 -2.57
CA TYR A 99 -15.84 2.64 -1.12
C TYR A 99 -14.77 1.82 -0.38
N GLU A 100 -14.50 0.60 -0.84
CA GLU A 100 -13.49 -0.28 -0.24
C GLU A 100 -12.08 0.35 -0.31
N THR A 101 -11.69 0.91 -1.46
CA THR A 101 -10.38 1.56 -1.63
C THR A 101 -10.31 2.90 -0.91
N SER A 102 -11.38 3.70 -0.91
CA SER A 102 -11.40 4.97 -0.17
C SER A 102 -11.33 4.79 1.34
N ALA A 103 -11.76 3.66 1.89
CA ALA A 103 -11.52 3.31 3.29
C ALA A 103 -10.10 2.76 3.51
N LEU A 104 -9.64 1.86 2.63
CA LEU A 104 -8.39 1.14 2.79
C LEU A 104 -7.15 2.03 2.62
N LEU A 105 -7.07 2.78 1.52
CA LEU A 105 -5.85 3.48 1.11
C LEU A 105 -5.40 4.54 2.15
N PRO A 106 -6.29 5.40 2.69
CA PRO A 106 -5.91 6.32 3.76
C PRO A 106 -5.49 5.62 5.05
N ALA A 107 -6.12 4.49 5.40
CA ALA A 107 -5.77 3.71 6.58
C ALA A 107 -4.35 3.10 6.46
N LEU A 108 -4.00 2.62 5.27
CA LEU A 108 -2.64 2.14 4.97
C LEU A 108 -1.62 3.29 5.03
N ALA A 109 -1.94 4.44 4.43
CA ALA A 109 -1.10 5.63 4.48
C ALA A 109 -0.84 6.08 5.93
N GLN A 110 -1.89 6.17 6.74
CA GLN A 110 -1.78 6.52 8.16
C GLN A 110 -0.93 5.51 8.96
N THR A 111 -1.04 4.22 8.64
CA THR A 111 -0.23 3.16 9.28
C THR A 111 1.25 3.32 8.98
N ALA A 112 1.60 3.71 7.74
CA ALA A 112 2.99 3.91 7.32
C ALA A 112 3.67 5.07 8.07
N LEU A 113 2.94 6.15 8.33
CA LEU A 113 3.47 7.36 8.98
C LEU A 113 4.00 7.10 10.40
N PHE A 114 3.48 6.11 11.12
CA PHE A 114 3.96 5.78 12.48
C PHE A 114 5.43 5.39 12.55
N LYS A 115 6.00 4.99 11.40
CA LYS A 115 7.39 4.59 11.25
C LYS A 115 8.10 5.34 10.13
N ASN A 116 7.64 6.56 9.85
CA ASN A 116 8.21 7.44 8.83
C ASN A 116 8.27 6.79 7.43
N GLY A 117 7.32 5.88 7.17
CA GLY A 117 7.05 5.38 5.83
C GLY A 117 6.09 6.33 5.13
N HIS A 118 6.34 6.60 3.85
CA HIS A 118 5.52 7.53 3.07
C HIS A 118 4.96 6.83 1.83
N VAL A 119 3.67 7.00 1.58
CA VAL A 119 3.05 6.54 0.33
C VAL A 119 3.53 7.45 -0.78
N THR A 120 4.30 6.90 -1.72
CA THR A 120 4.81 7.64 -2.87
C THR A 120 3.91 7.49 -4.08
N GLU A 121 3.17 6.38 -4.18
CA GLU A 121 2.25 6.12 -5.28
C GLU A 121 1.02 5.34 -4.79
N TYR A 122 -0.16 5.74 -5.29
CA TYR A 122 -1.38 4.94 -5.20
C TYR A 122 -1.53 4.13 -6.50
N LEU A 123 -1.62 2.82 -6.37
CA LEU A 123 -1.58 1.84 -7.46
C LEU A 123 -2.98 1.27 -7.72
N GLY A 124 -3.98 2.12 -7.92
CA GLY A 124 -5.38 1.69 -8.02
C GLY A 124 -5.94 1.24 -6.68
N ASP A 125 -5.86 -0.06 -6.38
CA ASP A 125 -6.32 -0.70 -5.14
C ASP A 125 -5.19 -1.05 -4.16
N GLY A 126 -3.97 -0.62 -4.47
CA GLY A 126 -2.79 -0.76 -3.62
C GLY A 126 -2.03 0.54 -3.39
N VAL A 127 -0.96 0.45 -2.60
CA VAL A 127 -0.02 1.55 -2.30
C VAL A 127 1.42 1.08 -2.44
N LEU A 128 2.28 1.97 -2.95
CA LEU A 128 3.72 1.89 -2.79
C LEU A 128 4.14 2.81 -1.64
N ILE A 129 4.76 2.22 -0.63
CA ILE A 129 5.31 2.90 0.54
C ILE A 129 6.82 2.76 0.51
N LEU A 130 7.54 3.86 0.71
CA LEU A 130 9.00 3.84 0.85
C LEU A 130 9.40 4.22 2.28
N PHE A 131 10.46 3.58 2.74
CA PHE A 131 11.21 3.93 3.94
C PHE A 131 12.65 4.20 3.53
N LYS A 132 13.15 5.41 3.77
CA LYS A 132 14.59 5.68 3.59
C LYS A 132 15.35 4.88 4.63
N VAL A 133 16.37 4.13 4.20
CA VAL A 133 17.23 3.38 5.11
C VAL A 133 18.16 4.34 5.83
N ASP A 134 18.16 4.25 7.15
CA ASP A 134 19.16 4.89 8.00
C ASP A 134 20.42 4.02 7.95
N THR A 135 21.50 4.53 7.36
CA THR A 135 22.76 3.77 7.23
C THR A 135 23.40 3.48 8.57
N ASP A 136 23.18 4.32 9.57
CA ASP A 136 23.71 4.12 10.92
C ASP A 136 22.88 3.10 11.71
N ASN A 137 21.63 2.85 11.28
CA ASN A 137 20.72 1.91 11.93
C ASN A 137 19.85 1.11 10.94
N ARG A 138 20.51 0.50 9.96
CA ARG A 138 19.87 -0.25 8.86
C ARG A 138 18.92 -1.35 9.35
N VAL A 139 19.31 -2.03 10.44
CA VAL A 139 18.49 -3.07 11.09
C VAL A 139 17.17 -2.51 11.59
N GLN A 140 17.17 -1.33 12.20
CA GLN A 140 15.95 -0.70 12.70
C GLN A 140 15.03 -0.28 11.54
N SER A 141 15.58 0.27 10.44
CA SER A 141 14.78 0.60 9.24
C SER A 141 14.07 -0.63 8.69
N VAL A 142 14.75 -1.78 8.59
CA VAL A 142 14.15 -3.04 8.13
C VAL A 142 13.06 -3.52 9.09
N LYS A 143 13.30 -3.49 10.41
CA LYS A 143 12.29 -3.85 11.42
C LYS A 143 11.06 -2.96 11.35
N ASP A 144 11.25 -1.66 11.22
CA ASP A 144 10.16 -0.69 11.18
C ASP A 144 9.30 -0.84 9.93
N ALA A 145 9.91 -1.03 8.76
CA ALA A 145 9.19 -1.34 7.53
C ALA A 145 8.38 -2.64 7.64
N TYR A 146 8.98 -3.70 8.21
CA TYR A 146 8.25 -4.95 8.47
C TYR A 146 7.09 -4.77 9.45
N ASN A 147 7.30 -4.02 10.54
CA ASN A 147 6.26 -3.75 11.52
C ASN A 147 5.06 -3.02 10.89
N VAL A 148 5.31 -2.07 9.99
CA VAL A 148 4.25 -1.44 9.20
C VAL A 148 3.53 -2.48 8.34
N ALA A 149 4.27 -3.28 7.56
CA ALA A 149 3.67 -4.29 6.69
C ALA A 149 2.80 -5.29 7.45
N ALA A 150 3.27 -5.77 8.60
CA ALA A 150 2.53 -6.68 9.48
C ALA A 150 1.25 -6.01 10.03
N ASN A 151 1.34 -4.74 10.43
CA ASN A 151 0.16 -3.97 10.86
C ASN A 151 -0.83 -3.77 9.71
N CYS A 152 -0.37 -3.48 8.49
CA CYS A 152 -1.21 -3.33 7.31
C CYS A 152 -2.05 -4.59 7.08
N VAL A 153 -1.43 -5.78 6.94
CA VAL A 153 -2.13 -7.03 6.61
C VAL A 153 -2.98 -7.60 7.75
N LYS A 154 -2.74 -7.16 8.99
CA LYS A 154 -3.45 -7.64 10.18
C LYS A 154 -4.36 -6.56 10.75
N THR A 155 -3.79 -5.64 11.51
CA THR A 155 -4.54 -4.71 12.36
C THR A 155 -5.30 -3.66 11.55
N THR A 156 -4.63 -2.99 10.61
CA THR A 156 -5.24 -1.97 9.73
C THR A 156 -6.33 -2.59 8.87
N ARG A 157 -6.04 -3.75 8.26
CA ARG A 157 -7.05 -4.52 7.51
C ARG A 157 -8.26 -4.87 8.37
N ASN A 158 -8.07 -5.29 9.62
CA ASN A 158 -9.19 -5.61 10.51
C ASN A 158 -10.04 -4.38 10.82
N ILE A 159 -9.44 -3.23 11.11
CA ILE A 159 -10.15 -1.95 11.32
C ILE A 159 -11.02 -1.61 10.10
N VAL A 160 -10.44 -1.69 8.89
CA VAL A 160 -11.17 -1.43 7.65
C VAL A 160 -12.29 -2.45 7.44
N ASN A 161 -12.04 -3.72 7.72
CA ASN A 161 -13.04 -4.79 7.57
C ASN A 161 -14.22 -4.62 8.52
N ASP A 162 -13.96 -4.25 9.77
CA ASP A 162 -15.02 -3.95 10.74
C ASP A 162 -15.85 -2.76 10.27
N LEU A 163 -15.20 -1.70 9.80
CA LEU A 163 -15.85 -0.49 9.26
C LEU A 163 -16.76 -0.78 8.06
N ILE A 164 -16.27 -1.48 7.03
CA ILE A 164 -17.07 -1.75 5.82
C ILE A 164 -18.18 -2.77 6.08
N ARG A 165 -17.99 -3.69 7.03
CA ARG A 165 -19.05 -4.60 7.48
C ARG A 165 -20.16 -3.79 8.14
N GLU A 166 -19.82 -2.97 9.12
CA GLU A 166 -20.81 -2.20 9.91
C GLU A 166 -21.54 -1.15 9.07
N GLN A 167 -20.82 -0.43 8.20
CA GLN A 167 -21.42 0.66 7.45
C GLN A 167 -22.10 0.22 6.16
N LEU A 168 -21.62 -0.83 5.49
CA LEU A 168 -22.03 -1.17 4.12
C LEU A 168 -22.52 -2.62 3.93
N ASP A 169 -22.42 -3.46 4.97
CA ASP A 169 -22.72 -4.90 4.92
C ASP A 169 -21.85 -5.65 3.89
N LEU A 170 -20.59 -5.21 3.71
CA LEU A 170 -19.66 -5.80 2.75
C LEU A 170 -18.82 -6.95 3.34
N PRO A 171 -18.45 -7.95 2.53
CA PRO A 171 -17.55 -9.02 2.95
C PRO A 171 -16.12 -8.49 3.16
N PRO A 172 -15.36 -9.08 4.09
CA PRO A 172 -14.04 -8.60 4.47
C PRO A 172 -13.07 -8.59 3.29
N LEU A 173 -12.16 -7.63 3.29
CA LEU A 173 -11.02 -7.51 2.39
C LEU A 173 -9.91 -8.48 2.80
N ASP A 174 -9.24 -8.98 1.77
CA ASP A 174 -7.94 -9.62 1.89
C ASP A 174 -6.92 -8.72 1.21
N ILE A 175 -5.72 -8.58 1.80
CA ILE A 175 -4.65 -7.78 1.21
C ILE A 175 -3.32 -8.55 1.30
N GLY A 176 -2.41 -8.30 0.36
CA GLY A 176 -1.06 -8.83 0.38
C GLY A 176 -0.03 -7.74 0.56
N ALA A 177 1.10 -8.07 1.21
CA ALA A 177 2.21 -7.14 1.37
C ALA A 177 3.52 -7.78 0.88
N GLY A 178 4.23 -7.06 0.00
CA GLY A 178 5.57 -7.43 -0.47
C GLY A 178 6.58 -6.40 0.00
N LEU A 179 7.74 -6.84 0.48
CA LEU A 179 8.85 -5.96 0.85
C LEU A 179 10.14 -6.37 0.16
N SER A 180 10.93 -5.37 -0.22
CA SER A 180 12.30 -5.55 -0.67
C SER A 180 13.14 -4.34 -0.28
N MET A 181 14.45 -4.50 -0.24
CA MET A 181 15.39 -3.42 0.06
C MET A 181 16.48 -3.37 -1.01
N SER A 182 16.76 -2.17 -1.52
CA SER A 182 17.85 -1.90 -2.45
C SER A 182 18.13 -0.40 -2.53
N GLN A 183 19.23 -0.03 -3.18
CA GLN A 183 19.37 1.31 -3.73
C GLN A 183 18.29 1.57 -4.79
N ALA A 184 17.84 2.82 -4.88
CA ALA A 184 16.91 3.27 -5.91
C ALA A 184 17.30 4.67 -6.41
N LEU A 185 17.05 4.89 -7.70
CA LEU A 185 17.20 6.18 -8.37
C LEU A 185 15.97 7.05 -8.07
N VAL A 186 16.18 8.22 -7.49
CA VAL A 186 15.16 9.24 -7.28
C VAL A 186 15.30 10.30 -8.37
N THR A 187 14.27 10.45 -9.21
CA THR A 187 14.30 11.35 -10.38
C THR A 187 12.90 11.83 -10.77
N MET A 188 12.82 12.85 -11.64
CA MET A 188 11.56 13.29 -12.24
C MET A 188 11.27 12.50 -13.52
N VAL A 189 10.05 11.98 -13.64
CA VAL A 189 9.58 11.22 -14.81
C VAL A 189 8.31 11.87 -15.37
N GLY A 190 8.19 11.90 -16.70
CA GLY A 190 7.04 12.45 -17.41
C GLY A 190 7.40 13.63 -18.31
N LEU A 191 6.39 14.21 -18.94
CA LEU A 191 6.53 15.40 -19.79
C LEU A 191 6.08 16.64 -19.02
N PRO A 192 6.76 17.78 -19.16
CA PRO A 192 6.28 19.05 -18.62
C PRO A 192 4.86 19.39 -19.12
N PRO A 193 3.98 19.97 -18.27
CA PRO A 193 4.17 20.31 -16.86
C PRO A 193 3.91 19.16 -15.87
N ASN A 194 3.55 17.97 -16.35
CA ASN A 194 3.05 16.85 -15.56
C ASN A 194 4.18 15.87 -15.13
N GLN A 195 5.35 16.40 -14.79
CA GLN A 195 6.44 15.56 -14.28
C GLN A 195 6.17 15.19 -12.83
N GLN A 196 6.53 13.97 -12.45
CA GLN A 196 6.36 13.45 -11.09
C GLN A 196 7.66 12.88 -10.55
N PRO A 197 7.96 13.10 -9.25
CA PRO A 197 9.07 12.43 -8.60
C PRO A 197 8.79 10.92 -8.54
N LYS A 198 9.76 10.11 -8.93
CA LYS A 198 9.71 8.64 -8.85
C LYS A 198 10.98 8.08 -8.24
N ALA A 199 10.81 7.02 -7.47
CA ALA A 199 11.90 6.13 -7.07
C ALA A 199 11.88 4.89 -7.97
N VAL A 200 13.00 4.61 -8.64
CA VAL A 200 13.16 3.48 -9.55
C VAL A 200 14.28 2.59 -9.02
N GLY A 201 13.94 1.40 -8.57
CA GLY A 201 14.90 0.45 -8.02
C GLY A 201 14.37 -0.97 -8.00
N THR A 202 15.28 -1.94 -7.84
CA THR A 202 14.93 -3.36 -7.74
C THR A 202 13.96 -3.62 -6.60
N CYS A 203 14.10 -2.90 -5.47
CA CYS A 203 13.20 -3.02 -4.34
C CYS A 203 11.74 -2.74 -4.69
N VAL A 204 11.46 -1.72 -5.51
CA VAL A 204 10.11 -1.37 -5.95
C VAL A 204 9.52 -2.50 -6.80
N TRP A 205 10.31 -3.02 -7.75
CA TRP A 205 9.87 -4.11 -8.62
C TRP A 205 9.62 -5.40 -7.82
N GLU A 206 10.57 -5.85 -7.00
CA GLU A 206 10.41 -7.09 -6.20
C GLU A 206 9.25 -6.99 -5.22
N ALA A 207 9.12 -5.87 -4.49
CA ALA A 207 8.01 -5.65 -3.58
C ALA A 207 6.65 -5.77 -4.30
N SER A 208 6.54 -5.23 -5.52
CA SER A 208 5.32 -5.33 -6.33
C SER A 208 4.99 -6.77 -6.74
N LYS A 209 6.00 -7.64 -6.91
CA LYS A 209 5.81 -9.05 -7.27
C LYS A 209 5.49 -9.91 -6.07
N LEU A 210 5.97 -9.52 -4.90
CA LEU A 210 5.80 -10.25 -3.65
C LEU A 210 4.52 -9.88 -2.90
N SER A 211 3.82 -8.80 -3.28
CA SER A 211 2.53 -8.42 -2.70
C SER A 211 1.37 -9.35 -3.07
N ASP A 212 1.64 -10.45 -3.78
CA ASP A 212 0.63 -11.37 -4.30
C ASP A 212 -0.01 -12.29 -3.24
N GLY A 213 0.60 -12.40 -2.06
CA GLY A 213 0.15 -13.24 -0.95
C GLY A 213 -1.17 -12.79 -0.32
N THR A 214 -1.89 -13.71 0.34
CA THR A 214 -3.17 -13.41 1.02
C THR A 214 -2.95 -13.23 2.52
N ASN A 215 -3.18 -12.02 3.02
CA ASN A 215 -3.09 -11.64 4.45
C ASN A 215 -1.76 -12.02 5.09
N GLN A 216 -0.68 -11.89 4.32
CA GLN A 216 0.66 -12.25 4.73
C GLN A 216 1.66 -11.23 4.20
N VAL A 217 2.82 -11.20 4.85
CA VAL A 217 3.98 -10.44 4.41
C VAL A 217 4.95 -11.38 3.73
N ASN A 218 5.29 -11.07 2.49
CA ASN A 218 6.35 -11.72 1.73
C ASN A 218 7.53 -10.74 1.62
N VAL A 219 8.75 -11.25 1.74
CA VAL A 219 9.98 -10.46 1.65
C VAL A 219 10.90 -11.01 0.58
N ALA A 220 11.61 -10.13 -0.11
CA ALA A 220 12.65 -10.51 -1.06
C ALA A 220 13.88 -11.03 -0.32
N LYS A 221 14.73 -11.77 -1.03
CA LYS A 221 16.01 -12.26 -0.50
C LYS A 221 16.88 -11.14 0.09
N THR A 222 16.92 -9.97 -0.54
CA THR A 222 17.68 -8.81 -0.06
C THR A 222 17.28 -8.35 1.34
N LEU A 223 15.98 -8.34 1.64
CA LEU A 223 15.47 -7.99 2.96
C LEU A 223 15.66 -9.13 3.96
N TYR A 224 15.46 -10.38 3.53
CA TYR A 224 15.76 -11.55 4.35
C TYR A 224 17.21 -11.56 4.84
N ASP A 225 18.17 -11.32 3.93
CA ASP A 225 19.60 -11.27 4.25
C ASP A 225 19.96 -10.09 5.18
N ALA A 226 19.17 -9.01 5.13
CA ALA A 226 19.33 -7.86 6.01
C ALA A 226 18.59 -7.98 7.36
N TRP A 227 17.79 -9.04 7.54
CA TRP A 227 17.07 -9.27 8.78
C TRP A 227 18.04 -9.71 9.88
N PRO A 228 17.98 -9.12 11.10
CA PRO A 228 18.89 -9.49 12.18
C PRO A 228 18.64 -10.92 12.66
N SER A 229 19.71 -11.70 12.82
CA SER A 229 19.69 -13.10 13.27
C SER A 229 19.82 -13.29 14.79
N GLU A 230 20.11 -12.24 15.55
CA GLU A 230 20.35 -12.30 17.01
C GLU A 230 19.08 -12.05 17.86
N LYS A 231 19.19 -12.12 19.20
CA LYS A 231 18.07 -11.92 20.16
C LYS A 231 17.25 -10.67 19.82
N GLY A 232 16.02 -10.89 19.36
CA GLY A 232 15.10 -9.85 18.85
C GLY A 232 14.72 -10.01 17.37
N GLY A 233 15.38 -10.90 16.63
CA GLY A 233 15.00 -11.38 15.29
C GLY A 233 14.17 -12.65 15.36
N THR A 234 12.95 -12.58 15.90
CA THR A 234 12.08 -13.75 16.14
C THR A 234 11.25 -14.19 14.91
N LEU A 235 11.49 -13.57 13.75
CA LEU A 235 10.77 -13.93 12.54
C LEU A 235 11.34 -15.21 11.94
N ARG A 236 10.43 -16.12 11.57
CA ARG A 236 10.78 -17.28 10.77
C ARG A 236 10.36 -17.02 9.32
N PHE A 237 11.20 -17.46 8.41
CA PHE A 237 11.04 -17.27 6.98
C PHE A 237 10.87 -18.63 6.30
N GLU A 238 9.85 -18.74 5.45
CA GLU A 238 9.60 -19.94 4.65
C GLU A 238 9.71 -19.60 3.17
N PRO A 239 10.55 -20.30 2.39
CA PRO A 239 10.67 -20.05 0.96
C PRO A 239 9.31 -20.14 0.25
N LEU A 240 9.03 -19.19 -0.63
CA LEU A 240 7.84 -19.23 -1.46
C LEU A 240 7.97 -20.36 -2.49
N LYS A 241 7.02 -21.31 -2.47
CA LYS A 241 7.03 -22.49 -3.35
C LYS A 241 6.84 -22.19 -4.84
N SER A 242 6.35 -20.99 -5.17
CA SER A 242 6.03 -20.59 -6.53
C SER A 242 6.59 -19.20 -6.80
N LEU A 243 7.62 -19.13 -7.64
CA LEU A 243 8.20 -17.89 -8.13
C LEU A 243 7.39 -17.39 -9.33
N LYS A 244 6.13 -16.99 -9.13
CA LYS A 244 5.24 -16.55 -10.24
C LYS A 244 5.85 -15.44 -11.11
N HIS A 245 6.87 -14.75 -10.59
CA HIS A 245 7.54 -13.63 -11.23
C HIS A 245 9.07 -13.77 -11.26
N ASN A 246 9.63 -14.98 -11.07
CA ASN A 246 11.08 -15.22 -10.96
C ASN A 246 11.77 -14.38 -9.87
N VAL A 247 11.05 -13.97 -8.83
CA VAL A 247 11.59 -13.27 -7.66
C VAL A 247 11.71 -14.25 -6.52
N GLU A 248 12.95 -14.50 -6.07
CA GLU A 248 13.20 -15.28 -4.85
C GLU A 248 12.66 -14.51 -3.64
N GLY A 249 11.76 -15.16 -2.91
CA GLY A 249 11.12 -14.55 -1.76
C GLY A 249 10.70 -15.53 -0.69
N PHE A 250 10.43 -14.98 0.48
CA PHE A 250 10.13 -15.72 1.69
C PHE A 250 8.82 -15.20 2.27
N LYS A 251 7.94 -16.11 2.64
CA LYS A 251 6.81 -15.81 3.50
C LYS A 251 7.31 -15.64 4.93
N VAL A 252 6.91 -14.56 5.59
CA VAL A 252 7.11 -14.43 7.03
C VAL A 252 6.04 -15.21 7.77
N VAL A 253 6.46 -16.10 8.65
CA VAL A 253 5.60 -16.83 9.58
C VAL A 253 5.88 -16.34 11.00
N ALA A 254 4.82 -15.99 11.73
CA ALA A 254 4.94 -15.62 13.14
C ALA A 254 5.56 -16.80 13.91
N GLY A 255 6.62 -16.53 14.67
CA GLY A 255 7.14 -17.50 15.63
C GLY A 255 6.04 -17.90 16.61
N SER A 256 5.87 -19.21 16.81
CA SER A 256 5.01 -19.81 17.83
C SER A 256 5.38 -19.33 19.22
#